data_AF-A0A2M9P7I6-F1
#
_entry.id   AF-A0A2M9P7I6-F1
#
_cell.length_a   1.000
_cell.length_b   1.000
_cell.length_c   1.000
_cell.angle_alpha   90.00
_cell.angle_beta   90.00
_cell.angle_gamma   90.00
#
_symmetry.space_group_name_H-M   'P 1'
#
loop_
_entity.id
_entity.type
_entity.pdbx_description
1 polymer ?
#
loop_
_entity_poly.entity_id
_entity_poly.type
_entity_poly.pdbx_seq_one_letter_code
_entity_poly.pdbx_strand_id
1 'polypeptide(L)'
;MLVVETIAKIRRAYFVQKKAIKEICRELNISRKVVRRVLRSGATEFVYERKVQPQPKIGPWRDELDRLLATNAARASRERLTLIRIFEELRGLGYAGGYDAVRRYAASWRRERSAATAATFVP
;
A
#
# COMPACT_ATOMS: atom_id res chain seq x y z
N MET A 1 -16.65 4.66 -2.48
CA MET A 1 -15.92 4.98 -1.23
C MET A 1 -16.87 5.78 -0.36
N LEU A 2 -17.06 5.42 0.92
CA LEU A 2 -17.86 6.26 1.83
C LEU A 2 -16.98 7.43 2.25
N VAL A 3 -17.39 8.64 1.90
CA VAL A 3 -16.69 9.86 2.32
C VAL A 3 -17.00 10.12 3.78
N VAL A 4 -16.08 10.78 4.50
CA VAL A 4 -16.23 11.18 5.91
C VAL A 4 -17.57 11.87 6.17
N GLU A 5 -18.03 12.70 5.22
CA GLU A 5 -19.33 13.38 5.29
C GLU A 5 -20.51 12.41 5.40
N THR A 6 -20.50 11.32 4.63
CA THR A 6 -21.57 10.31 4.64
C THR A 6 -21.63 9.59 5.99
N ILE A 7 -20.46 9.29 6.55
CA ILE A 7 -20.35 8.67 7.88
C ILE A 7 -20.90 9.60 8.96
N ALA A 8 -20.56 10.89 8.89
CA ALA A 8 -21.08 11.91 9.80
C ALA A 8 -22.61 12.04 9.71
N LYS A 9 -23.17 12.06 8.50
CA LYS A 9 -24.63 12.10 8.26
C LYS A 9 -25.35 10.90 8.89
N ILE A 10 -24.84 9.69 8.70
CA ILE A 10 -25.39 8.47 9.32
C ILE A 10 -25.37 8.58 10.85
N ARG A 11 -24.23 8.98 11.42
CA ARG A 11 -24.08 9.08 12.88
C ARG A 11 -24.99 10.13 13.47
N ARG A 12 -25.10 11.31 12.85
CA ARG A 12 -26.01 12.38 13.31
C ARG A 12 -27.47 11.93 13.25
N ALA A 13 -27.88 11.29 12.16
CA ALA A 13 -29.24 10.78 12.01
C ALA A 13 -29.60 9.74 13.09
N TYR A 14 -28.66 8.86 13.45
CA TYR A 14 -28.90 7.84 14.47
C TYR A 14 -28.77 8.35 15.91
N PHE A 15 -27.63 8.96 16.27
CA PHE A 15 -27.33 9.31 17.66
C PHE A 15 -28.01 10.59 18.12
N VAL A 16 -28.15 11.59 17.24
CA VAL A 16 -28.73 12.90 17.56
C VAL A 16 -30.22 12.91 17.22
N GLN A 17 -30.59 12.58 15.99
CA GLN A 17 -31.98 12.64 15.52
C GLN A 17 -32.81 11.39 15.88
N LYS A 18 -32.18 10.35 16.45
CA LYS A 18 -32.82 9.09 16.88
C LYS A 18 -33.62 8.38 15.78
N LYS A 19 -33.27 8.60 14.49
CA LYS A 19 -33.95 7.97 13.35
C LYS A 19 -33.74 6.47 13.32
N ALA A 20 -34.77 5.75 12.87
CA ALA A 20 -34.67 4.30 12.69
C ALA A 20 -33.70 3.97 11.55
N ILE A 21 -32.96 2.86 11.65
CA ILE A 21 -32.01 2.44 10.59
C ILE A 21 -32.69 2.36 9.22
N LYS A 22 -33.95 1.91 9.14
CA LYS A 22 -34.72 1.81 7.88
C LYS A 22 -34.96 3.19 7.24
N GLU A 23 -35.19 4.21 8.05
CA GLU A 23 -35.37 5.60 7.62
C GLU A 23 -34.06 6.16 7.08
N ILE A 24 -32.96 6.01 7.83
CA ILE A 24 -31.61 6.43 7.41
C ILE A 24 -31.22 5.80 6.07
N CYS A 25 -31.54 4.51 5.87
CA CYS A 25 -31.26 3.82 4.61
C CYS A 25 -32.02 4.45 3.42
N ARG A 26 -33.27 4.85 3.62
CA ARG A 26 -34.12 5.45 2.58
C ARG A 26 -33.68 6.88 2.26
N GLU A 27 -33.40 7.68 3.27
CA GLU A 27 -33.02 9.08 3.11
C GLU A 27 -31.65 9.26 2.47
N LEU A 28 -30.65 8.48 2.92
CA LEU A 28 -29.29 8.60 2.43
C LEU A 28 -28.99 7.70 1.22
N ASN A 29 -29.94 6.85 0.84
CA ASN A 29 -29.77 5.79 -0.17
C ASN A 29 -28.56 4.87 0.13
N ILE A 30 -28.45 4.45 1.39
CA ILE A 30 -27.33 3.64 1.88
C ILE A 30 -27.83 2.28 2.33
N SER A 31 -27.11 1.22 1.95
CA SER A 31 -27.46 -0.13 2.37
C SER A 31 -27.48 -0.27 3.90
N ARG A 32 -28.44 -1.04 4.40
CA ARG A 32 -28.56 -1.36 5.83
C ARG A 32 -27.27 -1.97 6.41
N LYS A 33 -26.51 -2.71 5.60
CA LYS A 33 -25.20 -3.28 5.96
C LYS A 33 -24.18 -2.19 6.28
N VAL A 34 -24.12 -1.14 5.46
CA VAL A 34 -23.21 0.00 5.65
C VAL A 34 -23.62 0.81 6.87
N VAL A 35 -24.90 1.16 7.02
CA VAL A 35 -25.39 1.89 8.19
C VAL A 35 -25.02 1.14 9.47
N ARG A 36 -25.30 -0.18 9.54
CA ARG A 36 -24.89 -1.01 10.67
C ARG A 36 -23.39 -1.11 10.86
N ARG A 37 -22.60 -1.08 9.79
CA ARG A 37 -21.13 -1.06 9.89
C ARG A 37 -20.67 0.22 10.57
N VAL A 38 -21.14 1.38 10.11
CA VAL A 38 -20.82 2.71 10.69
C VAL A 38 -21.20 2.77 12.17
N LEU A 39 -22.42 2.35 12.50
CA LEU A 39 -22.91 2.43 13.88
C LEU A 39 -22.18 1.47 14.83
N ARG A 40 -21.79 0.27 14.37
CA ARG A 40 -21.05 -0.70 15.19
C ARG A 40 -19.58 -0.38 15.34
N SER A 41 -18.91 0.06 14.27
CA SER A 41 -17.47 0.29 14.32
C SER A 41 -17.09 1.59 15.02
N GLY A 42 -18.03 2.54 15.14
CA GLY A 42 -17.72 3.87 15.67
C GLY A 42 -16.75 4.67 14.79
N ALA A 43 -16.41 4.16 13.60
CA ALA A 43 -15.42 4.76 12.73
C ALA A 43 -15.93 6.10 12.16
N THR A 44 -15.04 7.07 12.06
CA THR A 44 -15.27 8.38 11.41
C THR A 44 -14.87 8.37 9.94
N GLU A 45 -14.04 7.40 9.55
CA GLU A 45 -13.64 7.12 8.17
C GLU A 45 -13.47 5.63 7.94
N PHE A 46 -13.68 5.18 6.70
CA PHE A 46 -13.29 3.84 6.27
C PHE A 46 -12.15 3.97 5.27
N VAL A 47 -10.93 3.92 5.77
CA VAL A 47 -9.74 3.85 4.92
C VAL A 47 -9.66 2.44 4.34
N TYR A 48 -9.54 2.35 3.02
CA TYR A 48 -9.21 1.09 2.37
C TYR A 48 -7.71 0.85 2.48
N GLU A 49 -7.31 -0.02 3.40
CA GLU A 49 -5.92 -0.45 3.54
C GLU A 49 -5.75 -1.85 2.95
N ARG A 50 -4.97 -1.96 1.86
CA ARG A 50 -4.46 -3.27 1.42
C ARG A 50 -3.25 -3.62 2.25
N LYS A 51 -3.41 -4.56 3.19
CA LYS A 51 -2.31 -5.08 4.02
C LYS A 51 -1.19 -5.73 3.19
N VAL A 52 -1.55 -6.41 2.11
CA VAL A 52 -0.59 -7.07 1.21
C VAL A 52 -1.02 -6.88 -0.24
N GLN A 53 -0.17 -6.28 -1.07
CA GLN A 53 -0.37 -6.26 -2.51
C GLN A 53 0.20 -7.55 -3.10
N PRO A 54 -0.59 -8.38 -3.80
CA PRO A 54 -0.07 -9.57 -4.43
C PRO A 54 1.01 -9.19 -5.45
N GLN A 55 2.16 -9.86 -5.36
CA GLN A 55 3.35 -9.65 -6.18
C GLN A 55 3.67 -10.92 -7.01
N PRO A 56 2.73 -11.43 -7.83
CA PRO A 56 2.82 -12.77 -8.40
C PRO A 56 4.03 -12.95 -9.34
N LYS A 57 4.41 -11.89 -10.07
CA LYS A 57 5.53 -11.96 -11.02
C LYS A 57 6.89 -11.69 -10.40
N ILE A 58 6.99 -10.76 -9.46
CA ILE A 58 8.28 -10.38 -8.86
C ILE A 58 8.63 -11.29 -7.67
N GLY A 59 7.65 -11.92 -7.02
CA GLY A 59 7.85 -12.81 -5.88
C GLY A 59 8.96 -13.85 -6.09
N PRO A 60 8.91 -14.66 -7.17
CA PRO A 60 9.95 -15.64 -7.47
C PRO A 60 11.33 -15.06 -7.82
N TRP A 61 11.40 -13.76 -8.12
CA TRP A 61 12.61 -13.06 -8.57
C TRP A 61 13.20 -12.15 -7.49
N ARG A 62 12.66 -12.17 -6.27
CA ARG A 62 13.10 -11.30 -5.17
C ARG A 62 14.55 -11.52 -4.82
N ASP A 63 14.96 -12.76 -4.62
CA ASP A 63 16.34 -13.09 -4.22
C ASP A 63 17.36 -12.65 -5.29
N GLU A 64 16.99 -12.82 -6.56
CA GLU A 64 17.81 -12.35 -7.68
C GLU A 64 17.91 -10.83 -7.72
N LEU A 65 16.77 -10.15 -7.59
CA LEU A 65 16.71 -8.69 -7.60
C LEU A 65 17.43 -8.10 -6.38
N ASP A 66 17.34 -8.71 -5.20
CA ASP A 66 18.09 -8.32 -4.01
C ASP A 66 19.60 -8.44 -4.24
N ARG A 67 20.04 -9.53 -4.88
CA ARG A 67 21.46 -9.71 -5.23
C ARG A 67 21.96 -8.64 -6.20
N LEU A 68 21.19 -8.35 -7.26
CA LEU A 68 21.53 -7.31 -8.22
C LEU A 68 21.57 -5.93 -7.55
N LEU A 69 20.59 -5.60 -6.71
CA LEU A 69 20.52 -4.33 -5.99
C LEU A 69 21.66 -4.18 -4.98
N ALA A 70 21.98 -5.23 -4.22
CA ALA A 70 23.08 -5.25 -3.26
C ALA A 70 24.44 -5.09 -3.95
N THR A 71 24.66 -5.86 -5.02
CA THR A 71 25.88 -5.78 -5.84
C THR A 71 26.06 -4.38 -6.42
N ASN A 72 24.97 -3.80 -6.96
CA ASN A 72 25.01 -2.45 -7.50
C ASN A 72 25.25 -1.38 -6.42
N ALA A 73 24.68 -1.54 -5.23
CA ALA A 73 24.87 -0.62 -4.12
C ALA A 73 26.31 -0.62 -3.57
N ALA A 74 27.00 -1.76 -3.66
CA ALA A 74 28.40 -1.90 -3.25
C ALA A 74 29.39 -1.20 -4.19
N ARG A 75 28.99 -0.89 -5.44
CA ARG A 75 29.83 -0.17 -6.40
C ARG A 75 30.01 1.30 -6.02
N ALA A 76 31.12 1.88 -6.49
CA ALA A 76 31.36 3.31 -6.42
C ALA A 76 30.21 4.07 -7.11
N SER A 77 29.88 5.27 -6.64
CA SER A 77 28.70 6.02 -7.10
C SER A 77 28.64 6.19 -8.63
N ARG A 78 29.79 6.37 -9.28
CA ARG A 78 29.93 6.53 -10.74
C ARG A 78 29.71 5.25 -11.54
N GLU A 79 29.83 4.09 -10.90
CA GLU A 79 29.74 2.76 -11.53
C GLU A 79 28.39 2.08 -11.27
N ARG A 80 27.51 2.74 -10.51
CA ARG A 80 26.18 2.21 -10.19
C ARG A 80 25.30 2.25 -11.44
N LEU A 81 24.74 1.10 -11.75
CA LEU A 81 23.73 0.92 -12.78
C LEU A 81 22.44 1.65 -12.42
N THR A 82 21.75 2.12 -13.46
CA THR A 82 20.38 2.62 -13.34
C THR A 82 19.42 1.46 -13.11
N LEU A 83 18.24 1.76 -12.54
CA LEU A 83 17.20 0.72 -12.34
C LEU A 83 16.72 0.11 -13.66
N ILE A 84 16.79 0.85 -14.77
CA ILE A 84 16.45 0.32 -16.09
C ILE A 84 17.43 -0.78 -16.49
N ARG A 85 18.74 -0.58 -16.26
CA ARG A 85 19.76 -1.60 -16.55
C ARG A 85 19.61 -2.83 -15.67
N ILE A 86 19.34 -2.66 -14.37
CA ILE A 86 19.04 -3.78 -13.47
C ILE A 86 17.80 -4.56 -13.94
N PHE A 87 16.77 -3.85 -14.43
CA PHE A 87 15.59 -4.48 -15.00
C PHE A 87 15.90 -5.26 -16.28
N GLU A 88 16.75 -4.74 -17.16
CA GLU A 88 17.20 -5.43 -18.37
C GLU A 88 18.01 -6.69 -18.06
N GLU A 89 18.90 -6.64 -17.06
CA GLU A 89 19.62 -7.82 -16.56
C GLU A 89 18.66 -8.88 -16.03
N LEU A 90 17.72 -8.47 -15.16
CA LEU A 90 16.69 -9.35 -14.63
C LEU A 90 15.83 -9.97 -15.74
N ARG A 91 15.52 -9.19 -16.78
CA ARG A 91 14.83 -9.66 -17.99
C ARG A 91 15.66 -10.68 -18.77
N GLY A 92 16.96 -10.47 -18.89
CA GLY A 92 17.88 -11.40 -19.55
C GLY A 92 17.92 -12.78 -18.87
N LEU A 93 17.66 -12.82 -17.57
CA LEU A 93 17.55 -14.07 -16.81
C LEU A 93 16.20 -14.79 -17.00
N GLY A 94 15.19 -14.14 -17.58
CA GLY A 94 13.87 -14.73 -17.83
C GLY A 94 12.70 -14.03 -17.13
N TYR A 95 12.92 -12.89 -16.49
CA TYR A 95 11.83 -12.14 -15.84
C TYR A 95 10.85 -11.56 -16.88
N ALA A 96 9.59 -12.00 -16.83
CA ALA A 96 8.50 -11.56 -17.71
C ALA A 96 7.55 -10.52 -17.07
N GLY A 97 7.98 -9.88 -15.98
CA GLY A 97 7.22 -8.82 -15.32
C GLY A 97 7.58 -7.42 -15.81
N GLY A 98 6.83 -6.43 -15.35
CA GLY A 98 7.02 -5.04 -15.75
C GLY A 98 8.13 -4.33 -14.96
N TYR A 99 8.69 -3.29 -15.56
CA TYR A 99 9.67 -2.38 -14.93
C TYR A 99 9.13 -1.75 -13.64
N ASP A 100 7.86 -1.36 -13.61
CA ASP A 100 7.26 -0.69 -12.45
C ASP A 100 7.26 -1.58 -11.19
N ALA A 101 7.12 -2.90 -11.34
CA ALA A 101 7.24 -3.83 -10.22
C ALA A 101 8.66 -3.83 -9.63
N VAL A 102 9.69 -3.85 -10.49
CA VAL A 102 11.10 -3.73 -10.09
C VAL A 102 11.37 -2.38 -9.42
N ARG A 103 10.83 -1.29 -9.98
CA ARG A 103 10.97 0.06 -9.43
C ARG A 103 10.38 0.18 -8.03
N ARG A 104 9.15 -0.31 -7.81
CA ARG A 104 8.48 -0.30 -6.50
C ARG A 104 9.21 -1.17 -5.48
N TYR A 105 9.69 -2.33 -5.92
CA TYR A 105 10.48 -3.22 -5.07
C TYR A 105 11.78 -2.54 -4.63
N ALA A 106 12.58 -2.03 -5.57
CA ALA A 106 13.85 -1.35 -5.28
C ALA A 106 13.68 -0.09 -4.41
N ALA A 107 12.56 0.63 -4.54
CA ALA A 107 12.24 1.76 -3.68
C ALA A 107 11.98 1.33 -2.22
N SER A 108 11.34 0.18 -2.01
CA SER A 108 11.12 -0.37 -0.66
C SER A 108 12.42 -0.92 -0.08
N TRP A 109 13.17 -1.69 -0.87
CA TRP A 109 14.51 -2.19 -0.52
C TRP A 109 15.47 -1.08 -0.05
N ARG A 110 15.52 0.05 -0.78
CA ARG A 110 16.35 1.20 -0.38
C ARG A 110 15.90 1.82 0.95
N ARG A 111 14.59 1.94 1.19
CA ARG A 111 14.06 2.49 2.44
C ARG A 111 14.41 1.62 3.64
N GLU A 112 14.25 0.30 3.49
CA GLU A 112 14.60 -0.68 4.54
C GLU A 112 16.09 -0.64 4.86
N ARG A 113 16.95 -0.56 3.82
CA ARG A 113 18.40 -0.44 4.01
C ARG A 113 18.81 0.88 4.68
N SER A 114 18.23 2.01 4.28
CA SER A 114 18.50 3.30 4.92
C SER A 114 18.04 3.32 6.38
N ALA A 115 16.89 2.71 6.70
CA ALA A 115 16.40 2.58 8.07
C ALA A 115 17.36 1.72 8.93
N ALA A 116 17.88 0.63 8.37
CA ALA A 116 18.86 -0.22 9.05
C ALA A 116 20.18 0.52 9.32
N THR A 117 20.69 1.33 8.38
CA THR A 117 21.91 2.11 8.59
C THR A 117 21.71 3.24 9.61
N ALA A 118 20.54 3.88 9.62
CA ALA A 118 20.23 4.96 10.56
C ALA A 118 20.13 4.46 12.02
N ALA A 119 19.72 3.21 12.24
CA ALA A 119 19.67 2.60 13.57
C ALA A 119 21.07 2.36 14.19
N THR A 120 22.14 2.38 13.39
CA THR A 120 23.51 2.11 13.83
C THR A 120 24.32 3.39 14.12
N PHE A 121 23.70 4.58 14.10
CA PHE A 121 24.39 5.82 14.46
C PHE A 121 24.69 5.85 15.97
N VAL A 122 25.96 5.69 16.34
CA VAL A 122 26.49 5.90 17.70
C VAL A 122 27.35 7.18 17.67
N PRO A 123 27.07 8.19 18.52
CA PRO A 123 27.75 9.50 18.51
C PRO A 123 29.26 9.46 18.75
#